data_AF-A0A945N068-F1
#
_entry.id   AF-A0A945N068-F1
#
_cell.length_a   1.000
_cell.length_b   1.000
_cell.length_c   1.000
_cell.angle_alpha   90.00
_cell.angle_beta   90.00
_cell.angle_gamma   90.00
#
_symmetry.space_group_name_H-M   'P 1'
#
loop_
_entity.id
_entity.type
_entity.pdbx_description
1 polymer ?
#
loop_
_entity_poly.entity_id
_entity_poly.type
_entity_poly.pdbx_seq_one_letter_code
_entity_poly.pdbx_strand_id
1 'polypeptide(L)'
;MDAEETKRRFIQLANSWNVGSRLLIRRYLAIRTSDGWQLQYAINIISGDLTGEIRKNPPLPLRIETNSLLSVRETTALTKRDVAGLIKKIETEPCVLHLSEDKLSILQNSESNASYYLDPVGHPQFPRRQRLPTLTASLSSAEVPRSLIDRRLLDLELNACSTPFYGLDDLCGELSFPQSVFDASRGPLIEWVIVPPAIIESDSNLADGKARIAIKCDREILPDDLTCGYRFFSKNGATKRGQVRGDQMTWHTIDSQVNAECVVEANEAAFGNLFLVYQGENLDLFWLKDQRRYFNEKLAVHELFDRQKIIGDSFFDRNDNQFEDLVAILLELLGFSVVKYGAAISDAPDILAYSPHGHLLVIECTTAGIGKEDKLLKLHRRTQIIREAKDSHPSDLSVIQPIMITKYSREETKAHWDEARGFEISLVCREELEWLINRVDAPPSIQQLIEAAMNCIPNRNTIPE
;
A
#
# COMPACT_ATOMS: atom_id res chain seq x y z
N MET A 1 -6.50 1.69 -21.88
CA MET A 1 -5.35 0.97 -22.46
C MET A 1 -5.90 -0.31 -23.02
N ASP A 2 -5.61 -0.63 -24.27
CA ASP A 2 -6.04 -1.90 -24.87
C ASP A 2 -5.34 -3.09 -24.16
N ALA A 3 -5.95 -4.27 -24.17
CA ALA A 3 -5.42 -5.48 -23.54
C ALA A 3 -4.00 -5.81 -24.04
N GLU A 4 -3.75 -5.65 -25.33
CA GLU A 4 -2.43 -5.87 -25.94
C GLU A 4 -1.40 -4.81 -25.51
N GLU A 5 -1.83 -3.56 -25.36
CA GLU A 5 -0.96 -2.48 -24.92
C GLU A 5 -0.55 -2.65 -23.45
N THR A 6 -1.48 -3.07 -22.59
CA THR A 6 -1.23 -3.42 -21.18
C THR A 6 -0.16 -4.51 -21.06
N LYS A 7 -0.33 -5.62 -21.78
CA LYS A 7 0.65 -6.72 -21.81
C LYS A 7 2.00 -6.23 -22.33
N ARG A 8 2.01 -5.52 -23.46
CA ARG A 8 3.24 -4.99 -24.07
C ARG A 8 4.01 -4.11 -23.10
N ARG A 9 3.34 -3.23 -22.35
CA ARG A 9 4.00 -2.36 -21.37
C ARG A 9 4.64 -3.14 -20.23
N PHE A 10 3.97 -4.17 -19.71
CA PHE A 10 4.57 -5.06 -18.71
C PHE A 10 5.79 -5.80 -19.26
N ILE A 11 5.70 -6.36 -20.47
CA ILE A 11 6.80 -7.09 -21.11
C ILE A 11 8.01 -6.19 -21.36
N GLN A 12 7.80 -4.92 -21.75
CA GLN A 12 8.89 -3.94 -21.88
C GLN A 12 9.60 -3.70 -20.54
N LEU A 13 8.85 -3.48 -19.46
CA LEU A 13 9.42 -3.32 -18.12
C LEU A 13 10.17 -4.59 -17.69
N ALA A 14 9.57 -5.77 -17.89
CA ALA A 14 10.16 -7.03 -17.51
C ALA A 14 11.47 -7.31 -18.25
N ASN A 15 11.55 -6.97 -19.54
CA ASN A 15 12.78 -7.10 -20.32
C ASN A 15 13.87 -6.12 -19.87
N SER A 16 13.51 -4.90 -19.46
CA SER A 16 14.47 -3.92 -18.94
C SER A 16 14.99 -4.31 -17.55
N TRP A 17 14.10 -4.75 -16.66
CA TRP A 17 14.41 -4.94 -15.23
C TRP A 17 14.98 -6.32 -14.89
N ASN A 18 14.99 -7.27 -15.83
CA ASN A 18 15.42 -8.66 -15.56
C ASN A 18 16.94 -8.85 -15.32
N VAL A 19 17.72 -7.78 -15.43
CA VAL A 19 19.19 -7.79 -15.34
C VAL A 19 19.68 -8.53 -14.09
N GLY A 20 18.96 -8.42 -12.97
CA GLY A 20 19.25 -9.15 -11.72
C GLY A 20 18.35 -10.33 -11.38
N SER A 21 17.34 -10.66 -12.19
CA SER A 21 16.35 -11.68 -11.82
C SER A 21 16.94 -13.08 -11.81
N ARG A 22 17.01 -13.71 -10.64
CA ARG A 22 17.60 -15.05 -10.45
C ARG A 22 16.69 -16.00 -9.68
N LEU A 23 15.51 -15.54 -9.28
CA LEU A 23 14.57 -16.30 -8.47
C LEU A 23 13.16 -16.11 -9.02
N LEU A 24 12.41 -17.20 -9.08
CA LEU A 24 10.96 -17.21 -9.20
C LEU A 24 10.39 -17.67 -7.87
N ILE A 25 9.71 -16.77 -7.16
CA ILE A 25 8.91 -17.14 -5.99
C ILE A 25 7.49 -17.30 -6.49
N ARG A 26 6.95 -18.50 -6.35
CA ARG A 26 5.63 -18.83 -6.83
C ARG A 26 4.76 -19.30 -5.69
N ARG A 27 3.53 -18.81 -5.68
CA ARG A 27 2.49 -19.28 -4.78
C ARG A 27 1.22 -19.45 -5.58
N TYR A 28 0.57 -20.58 -5.44
CA TYR A 28 -0.66 -20.83 -6.16
C TYR A 28 -1.62 -21.71 -5.40
N LEU A 29 -2.88 -21.63 -5.80
CA LEU A 29 -3.96 -22.46 -5.34
C LEU A 29 -4.80 -22.89 -6.54
N ALA A 30 -5.05 -24.20 -6.61
CA ALA A 30 -5.94 -24.83 -7.56
C ALA A 30 -7.00 -25.67 -6.82
N ILE A 31 -8.16 -25.83 -7.46
CA ILE A 31 -9.23 -26.71 -6.98
C ILE A 31 -9.42 -27.86 -7.95
N ARG A 32 -9.83 -29.02 -7.45
CA ARG A 32 -10.11 -30.18 -8.29
C ARG A 32 -11.47 -30.05 -8.96
N THR A 33 -11.52 -30.34 -10.25
CA THR A 33 -12.74 -30.40 -11.07
C THR A 33 -12.84 -31.76 -11.76
N SER A 34 -13.88 -31.97 -12.57
CA SER A 34 -14.03 -33.16 -13.43
C SER A 34 -12.85 -33.35 -14.39
N ASP A 35 -12.24 -32.25 -14.82
CA ASP A 35 -11.23 -32.22 -15.88
C ASP A 35 -9.79 -32.09 -15.33
N GLY A 36 -9.63 -32.12 -14.00
CA GLY A 36 -8.33 -32.07 -13.33
C GLY A 36 -8.20 -30.89 -12.37
N TRP A 37 -6.98 -30.37 -12.21
CA TRP A 37 -6.73 -29.20 -11.35
C TRP A 37 -6.99 -27.90 -12.11
N GLN A 38 -7.87 -27.05 -11.58
CA GLN A 38 -8.16 -25.73 -12.13
C GLN A 38 -7.57 -24.65 -11.23
N LEU A 39 -6.77 -23.75 -11.82
CA LEU A 39 -6.14 -22.67 -11.08
C LEU A 39 -7.18 -21.64 -10.62
N GLN A 40 -7.14 -21.27 -9.35
CA GLN A 40 -7.99 -20.21 -8.78
C GLN A 40 -7.19 -18.93 -8.57
N TYR A 41 -5.97 -19.06 -8.04
CA TYR A 41 -5.12 -17.92 -7.78
C TYR A 41 -3.66 -18.31 -7.92
N ALA A 42 -2.87 -17.44 -8.55
CA ALA A 42 -1.42 -17.55 -8.55
C ALA A 42 -0.77 -16.18 -8.46
N ILE A 43 0.33 -16.10 -7.72
CA ILE A 43 1.24 -14.97 -7.74
C ILE A 43 2.66 -15.47 -8.03
N ASN A 44 3.29 -14.84 -9.02
CA ASN A 44 4.60 -15.18 -9.52
C ASN A 44 5.50 -13.94 -9.40
N ILE A 45 6.49 -14.00 -8.52
CA ILE A 45 7.40 -12.88 -8.26
C ILE A 45 8.75 -13.21 -8.89
N ILE A 46 9.09 -12.47 -9.93
CA ILE A 46 10.38 -12.52 -10.62
C ILE A 46 11.32 -11.55 -9.90
N SER A 47 12.28 -12.09 -9.16
CA SER A 47 13.12 -11.30 -8.26
C SER A 47 14.61 -11.58 -8.47
N GLY A 48 15.41 -10.55 -8.23
CA GLY A 48 16.81 -10.73 -7.84
C GLY A 48 16.93 -11.08 -6.36
N ASP A 49 18.16 -11.14 -5.89
CA ASP A 49 18.47 -11.31 -4.46
C ASP A 49 19.32 -10.13 -3.98
N LEU A 50 18.74 -8.92 -4.07
CA LEU A 50 19.45 -7.68 -3.75
C LEU A 50 19.98 -7.68 -2.31
N THR A 51 19.20 -8.17 -1.35
CA THR A 51 19.60 -8.22 0.07
C THR A 51 20.40 -9.46 0.43
N GLY A 52 20.47 -10.48 -0.44
CA GLY A 52 21.05 -11.77 -0.13
C GLY A 52 20.18 -12.63 0.80
N GLU A 53 19.07 -12.08 1.32
CA GLU A 53 18.25 -12.73 2.34
C GLU A 53 17.45 -13.90 1.77
N ILE A 54 17.00 -13.81 0.52
CA ILE A 54 16.14 -14.85 -0.06
C ILE A 54 16.98 -16.10 -0.35
N ARG A 55 18.26 -15.97 -0.74
CA ARG A 55 19.14 -17.15 -0.84
C ARG A 55 19.57 -17.70 0.51
N LYS A 56 19.80 -16.83 1.51
CA LYS A 56 20.20 -17.26 2.86
C LYS A 56 19.04 -17.97 3.58
N ASN A 57 17.84 -17.43 3.46
CA ASN A 57 16.62 -17.88 4.12
C ASN A 57 15.48 -17.95 3.09
N PRO A 58 15.51 -18.92 2.16
CA PRO A 58 14.42 -19.06 1.20
C PRO A 58 13.12 -19.38 1.93
N PRO A 59 11.96 -18.85 1.45
CA PRO A 59 10.66 -19.24 1.98
C PRO A 59 10.54 -20.76 2.00
N LEU A 60 10.16 -21.32 3.15
CA LEU A 60 10.03 -22.76 3.29
C LEU A 60 9.02 -23.27 2.26
N PRO A 61 9.39 -24.29 1.45
CA PRO A 61 8.49 -24.85 0.49
C PRO A 61 7.27 -25.43 1.22
N LEU A 62 6.09 -25.17 0.68
CA LEU A 62 4.85 -25.70 1.20
C LEU A 62 4.11 -26.36 0.05
N ARG A 63 3.59 -27.56 0.29
CA ARG A 63 2.65 -28.23 -0.62
C ARG A 63 1.56 -28.86 0.22
N ILE A 64 0.33 -28.39 0.03
CA ILE A 64 -0.87 -28.95 0.63
C ILE A 64 -1.71 -29.50 -0.52
N GLU A 65 -2.00 -30.79 -0.46
CA GLU A 65 -2.84 -31.46 -1.44
C GLU A 65 -3.89 -32.27 -0.69
N THR A 66 -5.15 -31.94 -0.96
CA THR A 66 -6.32 -32.64 -0.44
C THR A 66 -7.10 -33.24 -1.61
N ASN A 67 -8.28 -33.81 -1.35
CA ASN A 67 -9.12 -34.31 -2.43
C ASN A 67 -9.60 -33.18 -3.35
N SER A 68 -9.82 -32.00 -2.76
CA SER A 68 -10.47 -30.87 -3.41
C SER A 68 -9.52 -29.70 -3.73
N LEU A 69 -8.37 -29.61 -3.07
CA LEU A 69 -7.50 -28.43 -3.08
C LEU A 69 -6.03 -28.81 -3.26
N LEU A 70 -5.34 -28.03 -4.10
CA LEU A 70 -3.90 -28.08 -4.26
C LEU A 70 -3.35 -26.67 -4.02
N SER A 71 -2.48 -26.50 -3.04
CA SER A 71 -1.81 -25.24 -2.81
C SER A 71 -0.31 -25.42 -2.59
N VAL A 72 0.47 -24.51 -3.19
CA VAL A 72 1.92 -24.63 -3.25
C VAL A 72 2.59 -23.27 -3.03
N ARG A 73 3.68 -23.27 -2.28
CA ARG A 73 4.69 -22.21 -2.20
C ARG A 73 6.04 -22.81 -2.57
N GLU A 74 6.68 -22.27 -3.60
CA GLU A 74 7.98 -22.74 -4.06
C GLU A 74 8.89 -21.56 -4.45
N THR A 75 10.20 -21.78 -4.34
CA THR A 75 11.22 -20.83 -4.80
C THR A 75 12.15 -21.56 -5.75
N THR A 76 12.23 -21.09 -7.00
CA THR A 76 13.06 -21.70 -8.05
C THR A 76 14.19 -20.76 -8.45
N ALA A 77 15.41 -21.27 -8.52
CA ALA A 77 16.53 -20.52 -9.09
C ALA A 77 16.40 -20.42 -10.62
N LEU A 78 16.62 -19.23 -11.16
CA LEU A 78 16.52 -18.94 -12.59
C LEU A 78 17.89 -18.57 -13.16
N THR A 79 18.21 -19.15 -14.32
CA THR A 79 19.25 -18.63 -15.21
C THR A 79 18.68 -17.48 -16.06
N LYS A 80 19.54 -16.71 -16.73
CA LYS A 80 19.11 -15.68 -17.70
C LYS A 80 18.21 -16.26 -18.80
N ARG A 81 18.50 -17.49 -19.25
CA ARG A 81 17.70 -18.18 -20.26
C ARG A 81 16.30 -18.51 -19.72
N ASP A 82 16.21 -18.92 -18.46
CA ASP A 82 14.93 -19.23 -17.83
C ASP A 82 14.07 -17.98 -17.69
N VAL A 83 14.66 -16.84 -17.30
CA VAL A 83 13.93 -15.56 -17.22
C VAL A 83 13.41 -15.11 -18.59
N ALA A 84 14.25 -15.15 -19.63
CA ALA A 84 13.82 -14.80 -20.99
C ALA A 84 12.71 -15.73 -21.50
N GLY A 85 12.83 -17.03 -21.22
CA GLY A 85 11.79 -18.02 -21.53
C GLY A 85 10.49 -17.77 -20.77
N LEU A 86 10.58 -17.37 -19.50
CA LEU A 86 9.43 -17.02 -18.67
C LEU A 86 8.72 -15.76 -19.19
N ILE A 87 9.46 -14.69 -19.48
CA ILE A 87 8.88 -13.46 -20.04
C ILE A 87 8.15 -13.75 -21.35
N LYS A 88 8.74 -14.57 -22.23
CA LYS A 88 8.09 -15.00 -23.48
C LYS A 88 6.79 -15.79 -23.22
N LYS A 89 6.78 -16.65 -22.20
CA LYS A 89 5.55 -17.37 -21.80
C LYS A 89 4.48 -16.43 -21.25
N ILE A 90 4.86 -15.40 -20.49
CA ILE A 90 3.92 -14.39 -19.99
C ILE A 90 3.32 -13.59 -21.16
N GLU A 91 4.11 -13.30 -22.19
CA GLU A 91 3.66 -12.61 -23.39
C GLU A 91 2.62 -13.43 -24.18
N THR A 92 2.86 -14.74 -24.34
CA THR A 92 2.03 -15.62 -25.18
C THR A 92 0.88 -16.29 -24.44
N GLU A 93 1.09 -16.70 -23.20
CA GLU A 93 0.17 -17.50 -22.36
C GLU A 93 0.05 -16.90 -20.93
N PRO A 94 -0.33 -15.62 -20.75
CA PRO A 94 -0.37 -14.94 -19.44
C PRO A 94 -1.31 -15.59 -18.41
N CYS A 95 -2.31 -16.33 -18.89
CA CYS A 95 -3.32 -17.04 -18.10
C CYS A 95 -2.89 -18.46 -17.70
N VAL A 96 -1.66 -18.87 -18.02
CA VAL A 96 -1.16 -20.23 -17.80
C VAL A 96 0.05 -20.22 -16.88
N LEU A 97 -0.04 -21.05 -15.85
CA LEU A 97 1.05 -21.37 -14.95
C LEU A 97 1.77 -22.63 -15.45
N HIS A 98 2.99 -22.44 -15.98
CA HIS A 98 3.83 -23.55 -16.41
C HIS A 98 4.59 -24.17 -15.24
N LEU A 99 4.32 -25.44 -14.98
CA LEU A 99 5.03 -26.28 -14.02
C LEU A 99 6.04 -27.19 -14.76
N SER A 100 6.83 -27.97 -14.02
CA SER A 100 7.86 -28.85 -14.61
C SER A 100 7.27 -29.96 -15.48
N GLU A 101 6.15 -30.54 -15.05
CA GLU A 101 5.50 -31.70 -15.70
C GLU A 101 4.05 -31.41 -16.13
N ASP A 102 3.54 -30.21 -15.82
CA ASP A 102 2.13 -29.89 -15.99
C ASP A 102 1.91 -28.39 -16.30
N LYS A 103 0.68 -28.03 -16.65
CA LYS A 103 0.22 -26.66 -16.82
C LYS A 103 -1.11 -26.46 -16.10
N LEU A 104 -1.19 -25.41 -15.29
CA LEU A 104 -2.46 -24.99 -14.69
C LEU A 104 -2.92 -23.70 -15.37
N SER A 105 -4.20 -23.61 -15.69
CA SER A 105 -4.77 -22.45 -16.37
C SER A 105 -5.93 -21.89 -15.56
N ILE A 106 -6.10 -20.57 -15.61
CA ILE A 106 -7.35 -19.94 -15.15
C ILE A 106 -8.48 -20.14 -16.17
N LEU A 107 -8.15 -20.28 -17.46
CA LEU A 107 -9.12 -20.49 -18.55
C LEU A 107 -9.84 -21.83 -18.38
N GLN A 108 -11.16 -21.82 -18.46
CA GLN A 108 -11.98 -23.04 -18.28
C GLN A 108 -12.17 -23.80 -19.59
N ASN A 109 -12.20 -23.08 -20.71
CA ASN A 109 -12.29 -23.61 -22.06
C ASN A 109 -11.56 -22.69 -23.05
N SER A 110 -11.42 -23.12 -24.29
CA SER A 110 -10.74 -22.35 -25.35
C SER A 110 -11.47 -21.06 -25.77
N GLU A 111 -12.72 -20.88 -25.34
CA GLU A 111 -13.56 -19.72 -25.65
C GLU A 111 -13.60 -18.68 -24.52
N SER A 112 -13.00 -18.97 -23.36
CA SER A 112 -12.98 -18.09 -22.19
C SER A 112 -12.14 -16.84 -22.48
N ASN A 113 -12.67 -15.66 -22.16
CA ASN A 113 -11.96 -14.40 -22.39
C ASN A 113 -11.35 -13.90 -21.08
N ALA A 114 -10.03 -13.70 -21.10
CA ALA A 114 -9.31 -13.09 -19.99
C ALA A 114 -9.20 -11.57 -20.16
N SER A 115 -9.40 -10.87 -19.06
CA SER A 115 -9.08 -9.46 -18.91
C SER A 115 -7.68 -9.29 -18.37
N TYR A 116 -6.99 -8.24 -18.83
CA TYR A 116 -5.63 -7.91 -18.41
C TYR A 116 -5.57 -6.53 -17.78
N TYR A 117 -4.92 -6.44 -16.63
CA TYR A 117 -4.69 -5.21 -15.89
C TYR A 117 -3.21 -5.07 -15.54
N LEU A 118 -2.69 -3.85 -15.61
CA LEU A 118 -1.34 -3.53 -15.16
C LEU A 118 -1.44 -2.51 -14.03
N ASP A 119 -1.00 -2.90 -12.83
CA ASP A 119 -0.63 -1.93 -11.80
C ASP A 119 0.84 -1.55 -12.03
N PRO A 120 1.15 -0.30 -12.44
CA PRO A 120 2.52 0.09 -12.70
C PRO A 120 3.27 0.50 -11.43
N VAL A 121 2.60 0.67 -10.29
CA VAL A 121 3.17 1.30 -9.09
C VAL A 121 3.36 0.30 -7.96
N GLY A 122 2.32 -0.44 -7.58
CA GLY A 122 2.37 -1.23 -6.35
C GLY A 122 1.61 -2.54 -6.45
N HIS A 123 1.73 -3.35 -5.41
CA HIS A 123 0.92 -4.53 -5.23
C HIS A 123 0.21 -4.45 -3.88
N PRO A 124 -1.12 -4.65 -3.80
CA PRO A 124 -1.86 -4.52 -2.54
C PRO A 124 -1.32 -5.40 -1.39
N GLN A 125 -0.75 -6.57 -1.69
CA GLN A 125 -0.15 -7.45 -0.67
C GLN A 125 1.28 -7.07 -0.27
N PHE A 126 1.94 -6.24 -1.08
CA PHE A 126 3.27 -5.74 -0.79
C PHE A 126 3.18 -4.22 -0.71
N PRO A 127 2.58 -3.66 0.37
CA PRO A 127 2.63 -2.24 0.65
C PRO A 127 4.07 -1.86 0.97
N ARG A 128 4.89 -1.81 -0.09
CA ARG A 128 6.29 -1.45 -0.06
C ARG A 128 6.41 -0.11 -0.73
N ARG A 129 7.41 0.62 -0.28
CA ARG A 129 7.90 1.86 -0.88
C ARG A 129 8.32 1.70 -2.35
N GLN A 130 8.75 0.49 -2.72
CA GLN A 130 9.31 0.16 -4.04
C GLN A 130 8.22 0.02 -5.09
N ARG A 131 8.55 0.42 -6.33
CA ARG A 131 7.68 0.18 -7.47
C ARG A 131 7.65 -1.32 -7.78
N LEU A 132 6.46 -1.91 -7.83
CA LEU A 132 6.26 -3.33 -8.14
C LEU A 132 5.25 -3.50 -9.29
N PRO A 133 5.70 -3.36 -10.55
CA PRO A 133 4.84 -3.56 -11.70
C PRO A 133 4.23 -4.96 -11.67
N THR A 134 2.90 -5.02 -11.74
CA THR A 134 2.13 -6.25 -11.67
C THR A 134 1.20 -6.36 -12.86
N LEU A 135 1.37 -7.41 -13.67
CA LEU A 135 0.39 -7.81 -14.68
C LEU A 135 -0.56 -8.83 -14.05
N THR A 136 -1.85 -8.48 -14.01
CA THR A 136 -2.92 -9.37 -13.58
C THR A 136 -3.70 -9.85 -14.80
N ALA A 137 -3.78 -11.16 -14.98
CA ALA A 137 -4.70 -11.81 -15.90
C ALA A 137 -5.85 -12.41 -15.10
N SER A 138 -7.10 -12.09 -15.42
CA SER A 138 -8.27 -12.53 -14.67
C SER A 138 -9.41 -12.94 -15.60
N LEU A 139 -10.17 -13.97 -15.22
CA LEU A 139 -11.46 -14.26 -15.86
C LEU A 139 -12.57 -13.40 -15.28
N SER A 140 -13.51 -12.98 -16.14
CA SER A 140 -14.68 -12.22 -15.69
C SER A 140 -15.60 -13.09 -14.82
N SER A 141 -16.19 -12.51 -13.77
CA SER A 141 -17.09 -13.23 -12.86
C SER A 141 -18.37 -13.75 -13.50
N ALA A 142 -18.72 -13.26 -14.71
CA ALA A 142 -19.85 -13.75 -15.50
C ALA A 142 -19.56 -15.09 -16.20
N GLU A 143 -18.28 -15.39 -16.46
CA GLU A 143 -17.83 -16.63 -17.11
C GLU A 143 -17.49 -17.75 -16.11
N VAL A 144 -17.51 -17.46 -14.81
CA VAL A 144 -17.20 -18.43 -13.76
C VAL A 144 -18.50 -19.12 -13.33
N PRO A 145 -18.63 -20.45 -13.51
CA PRO A 145 -19.72 -21.21 -12.93
C PRO A 145 -19.76 -20.96 -11.42
N ARG A 146 -20.87 -20.40 -10.92
CA ARG A 146 -21.04 -20.22 -9.47
C ARG A 146 -21.14 -21.60 -8.83
N SER A 147 -20.23 -21.85 -7.89
CA SER A 147 -20.03 -23.07 -7.08
C SER A 147 -19.23 -24.19 -7.76
N LEU A 148 -18.19 -24.67 -7.07
CA LEU A 148 -17.69 -26.03 -7.28
C LEU A 148 -17.42 -26.78 -5.97
N ILE A 149 -16.99 -26.12 -4.88
CA ILE A 149 -16.69 -26.81 -3.61
C ILE A 149 -17.23 -26.01 -2.42
N ASP A 150 -18.00 -26.66 -1.54
CA ASP A 150 -18.47 -26.08 -0.28
C ASP A 150 -17.26 -25.73 0.58
N ARG A 151 -17.12 -24.46 0.96
CA ARG A 151 -16.01 -23.97 1.79
C ARG A 151 -15.87 -24.77 3.09
N ARG A 152 -16.98 -25.24 3.67
CA ARG A 152 -16.95 -26.09 4.88
C ARG A 152 -16.29 -27.44 4.62
N LEU A 153 -16.45 -28.00 3.42
CA LEU A 153 -15.76 -29.24 3.03
C LEU A 153 -14.26 -29.00 2.86
N LEU A 154 -13.86 -27.87 2.27
CA LEU A 154 -12.45 -27.48 2.19
C LEU A 154 -11.84 -27.34 3.59
N ASP A 155 -12.53 -26.66 4.51
CA ASP A 155 -12.07 -26.51 5.88
C ASP A 155 -11.90 -27.88 6.58
N LEU A 156 -12.84 -28.80 6.39
CA LEU A 156 -12.72 -30.17 6.93
C LEU A 156 -11.55 -30.95 6.35
N GLU A 157 -11.28 -30.84 5.05
CA GLU A 157 -10.13 -31.47 4.41
C GLU A 157 -8.80 -30.90 4.93
N LEU A 158 -8.74 -29.58 5.14
CA LEU A 158 -7.57 -28.88 5.67
C LEU A 158 -7.29 -29.25 7.15
N ASN A 159 -8.34 -29.42 7.94
CA ASN A 159 -8.23 -29.92 9.32
C ASN A 159 -7.65 -31.35 9.38
N ALA A 160 -7.85 -32.16 8.32
CA ALA A 160 -7.39 -33.54 8.25
C ALA A 160 -5.99 -33.71 7.64
N CYS A 161 -5.32 -32.62 7.23
CA CYS A 161 -3.96 -32.66 6.70
C CYS A 161 -2.95 -33.10 7.77
N SER A 162 -1.82 -33.66 7.33
CA SER A 162 -0.73 -34.09 8.25
C SER A 162 -0.18 -32.93 9.07
N THR A 163 -0.11 -31.74 8.47
CA THR A 163 -0.03 -30.46 9.17
C THR A 163 -1.41 -29.81 9.06
N PRO A 164 -2.21 -29.82 10.13
CA PRO A 164 -3.58 -29.34 10.08
C PRO A 164 -3.62 -27.81 10.00
N PHE A 165 -4.58 -27.29 9.24
CA PHE A 165 -4.95 -25.88 9.21
C PHE A 165 -6.37 -25.74 9.72
N TYR A 166 -6.68 -24.64 10.42
CA TYR A 166 -8.03 -24.39 10.96
C TYR A 166 -9.08 -24.33 9.83
N GLY A 167 -8.69 -23.80 8.69
CA GLY A 167 -9.51 -23.70 7.48
C GLY A 167 -8.80 -22.91 6.39
N LEU A 168 -9.56 -22.50 5.38
CA LEU A 168 -9.04 -21.86 4.19
C LEU A 168 -8.38 -20.49 4.46
N ASP A 169 -8.93 -19.71 5.37
CA ASP A 169 -8.38 -18.38 5.73
C ASP A 169 -7.01 -18.50 6.42
N ASP A 170 -6.82 -19.55 7.23
CA ASP A 170 -5.56 -19.88 7.90
C ASP A 170 -4.49 -20.26 6.87
N LEU A 171 -4.85 -21.14 5.92
CA LEU A 171 -3.98 -21.47 4.78
C LEU A 171 -3.63 -20.23 3.93
N CYS A 172 -4.62 -19.38 3.62
CA CYS A 172 -4.39 -18.12 2.91
C CYS A 172 -3.43 -17.20 3.68
N GLY A 173 -3.56 -17.13 5.01
CA GLY A 173 -2.64 -16.40 5.89
C GLY A 173 -1.21 -16.91 5.79
N GLU A 174 -1.02 -18.23 5.91
CA GLU A 174 0.30 -18.88 5.78
C GLU A 174 0.95 -18.62 4.40
N LEU A 175 0.14 -18.56 3.34
CA LEU A 175 0.60 -18.29 1.97
C LEU A 175 0.68 -16.79 1.62
N SER A 176 0.24 -15.92 2.51
CA SER A 176 0.05 -14.48 2.29
C SER A 176 -0.85 -14.17 1.07
N PHE A 177 -1.88 -14.97 0.86
CA PHE A 177 -2.92 -14.69 -0.12
C PHE A 177 -3.90 -13.64 0.40
N PRO A 178 -4.57 -12.87 -0.49
CA PRO A 178 -5.72 -12.06 -0.10
C PRO A 178 -6.81 -12.98 0.45
N GLN A 179 -7.46 -12.57 1.53
CA GLN A 179 -8.59 -13.30 2.09
C GLN A 179 -9.77 -13.42 1.09
N SER A 180 -9.83 -12.54 0.09
CA SER A 180 -10.85 -12.53 -0.97
C SER A 180 -10.60 -13.49 -2.14
N VAL A 181 -9.59 -14.37 -2.08
CA VAL A 181 -9.29 -15.32 -3.17
C VAL A 181 -10.46 -16.25 -3.51
N PHE A 182 -11.34 -16.50 -2.55
CA PHE A 182 -12.52 -17.35 -2.73
C PHE A 182 -13.85 -16.59 -2.66
N ASP A 183 -13.82 -15.26 -2.72
CA ASP A 183 -15.04 -14.49 -2.82
C ASP A 183 -15.74 -14.85 -4.13
N ALA A 184 -17.01 -15.26 -4.05
CA ALA A 184 -17.80 -15.63 -5.23
C ALA A 184 -17.95 -14.50 -6.26
N SER A 185 -17.57 -13.27 -5.89
CA SER A 185 -17.53 -12.08 -6.77
C SER A 185 -16.22 -11.95 -7.55
N ARG A 186 -15.15 -12.65 -7.15
CA ARG A 186 -13.86 -12.67 -7.83
C ARG A 186 -13.70 -13.95 -8.66
N GLY A 187 -13.35 -13.77 -9.92
CA GLY A 187 -12.98 -14.88 -10.79
C GLY A 187 -11.52 -15.31 -10.58
N PRO A 188 -11.13 -16.47 -11.12
CA PRO A 188 -9.74 -16.92 -11.10
C PRO A 188 -8.77 -15.91 -11.72
N LEU A 189 -7.58 -15.78 -11.14
CA LEU A 189 -6.57 -14.83 -11.62
C LEU A 189 -5.12 -15.29 -11.42
N ILE A 190 -4.22 -14.74 -12.25
CA ILE A 190 -2.77 -14.90 -12.14
C ILE A 190 -2.13 -13.51 -12.10
N GLU A 191 -1.21 -13.32 -11.15
CA GLU A 191 -0.39 -12.13 -11.00
C GLU A 191 1.07 -12.43 -11.35
N TRP A 192 1.65 -11.58 -12.19
CA TRP A 192 3.06 -11.58 -12.57
C TRP A 192 3.69 -10.29 -12.06
N VAL A 193 4.62 -10.41 -11.12
CA VAL A 193 5.28 -9.30 -10.44
C VAL A 193 6.77 -9.29 -10.81
N ILE A 194 7.32 -8.14 -11.17
CA ILE A 194 8.76 -7.96 -11.35
C ILE A 194 9.32 -7.02 -10.28
N VAL A 195 10.35 -7.49 -9.57
CA VAL A 195 11.05 -6.71 -8.54
C VAL A 195 12.10 -5.82 -9.21
N PRO A 196 12.23 -4.53 -8.81
CA PRO A 196 13.21 -3.62 -9.39
C PRO A 196 14.65 -4.10 -9.14
N PRO A 197 15.59 -3.84 -10.06
CA PRO A 197 16.96 -4.32 -9.96
C PRO A 197 17.86 -3.42 -9.06
N ALA A 198 17.32 -2.32 -8.54
CA ALA A 198 18.00 -1.46 -7.58
C ALA A 198 17.00 -0.76 -6.65
N ILE A 199 17.45 -0.43 -5.45
CA ILE A 199 16.65 0.20 -4.38
C ILE A 199 17.51 1.24 -3.63
N ILE A 200 16.88 2.28 -3.10
CA ILE A 200 17.58 3.21 -2.18
C ILE A 200 17.53 2.60 -0.78
N GLU A 201 18.68 2.47 -0.14
CA GLU A 201 18.80 1.88 1.19
C GLU A 201 18.25 2.80 2.28
N SER A 202 17.73 2.19 3.34
CA SER A 202 17.12 2.87 4.49
C SER A 202 18.10 3.68 5.33
N ASP A 203 19.41 3.42 5.20
CA ASP A 203 20.48 4.17 5.86
C ASP A 203 20.86 5.46 5.11
N SER A 204 20.26 5.71 3.94
CA SER A 204 20.35 7.01 3.27
C SER A 204 19.80 8.10 4.20
N ASN A 205 20.55 9.19 4.35
CA ASN A 205 20.24 10.20 5.34
C ASN A 205 20.44 11.62 4.81
N LEU A 206 19.83 12.57 5.52
CA LEU A 206 20.04 14.00 5.34
C LEU A 206 20.56 14.53 6.67
N ALA A 207 21.77 15.07 6.70
CA ALA A 207 22.37 15.60 7.92
C ALA A 207 23.42 16.66 7.57
N ASP A 208 23.57 17.66 8.43
CA ASP A 208 24.61 18.69 8.32
C ASP A 208 24.65 19.37 6.93
N GLY A 209 23.46 19.53 6.33
CA GLY A 209 23.27 20.15 5.02
C GLY A 209 23.65 19.29 3.82
N LYS A 210 23.88 17.98 4.01
CA LYS A 210 24.20 17.03 2.95
C LYS A 210 23.27 15.82 2.99
N ALA A 211 22.88 15.35 1.83
CA ALA A 211 22.20 14.07 1.71
C ALA A 211 23.20 13.01 1.27
N ARG A 212 23.46 12.01 2.13
CA ARG A 212 24.15 10.78 1.74
C ARG A 212 23.11 9.80 1.24
N ILE A 213 23.26 9.38 0.00
CA ILE A 213 22.35 8.48 -0.68
C ILE A 213 23.09 7.18 -0.93
N ALA A 214 22.63 6.12 -0.29
CA ALA A 214 23.10 4.75 -0.49
C ALA A 214 22.09 3.99 -1.34
N ILE A 215 22.57 3.37 -2.42
CA ILE A 215 21.77 2.62 -3.37
C ILE A 215 22.33 1.21 -3.44
N LYS A 216 21.46 0.23 -3.27
CA LYS A 216 21.78 -1.18 -3.46
C LYS A 216 21.28 -1.62 -4.81
N CYS A 217 22.14 -2.25 -5.60
CA CYS A 217 21.86 -2.61 -6.97
C CYS A 217 22.36 -4.02 -7.31
N ASP A 218 21.72 -4.63 -8.30
CA ASP A 218 22.23 -5.86 -8.89
C ASP A 218 23.58 -5.59 -9.57
N ARG A 219 24.49 -6.54 -9.47
CA ARG A 219 25.85 -6.44 -10.02
C ARG A 219 25.94 -6.26 -11.53
N GLU A 220 24.87 -6.57 -12.24
CA GLU A 220 24.81 -6.44 -13.69
C GLU A 220 24.29 -5.06 -14.15
N ILE A 221 23.89 -4.19 -13.22
CA ILE A 221 23.58 -2.79 -13.53
C ILE A 221 24.87 -2.07 -13.94
N LEU A 222 24.79 -1.37 -15.07
CA LEU A 222 25.84 -0.47 -15.53
C LEU A 222 25.62 0.93 -14.94
N PRO A 223 26.68 1.65 -14.53
CA PRO A 223 26.54 3.00 -13.97
C PRO A 223 25.76 3.98 -14.86
N ASP A 224 25.93 3.90 -16.19
CA ASP A 224 25.26 4.80 -17.13
C ASP A 224 23.74 4.61 -17.20
N ASP A 225 23.23 3.44 -16.82
CA ASP A 225 21.80 3.14 -16.82
C ASP A 225 21.07 3.69 -15.58
N LEU A 226 21.81 4.05 -14.53
CA LEU A 226 21.26 4.45 -13.24
C LEU A 226 21.34 5.97 -13.04
N THR A 227 20.29 6.56 -12.48
CA THR A 227 20.28 7.98 -12.09
C THR A 227 19.52 8.13 -10.78
N CYS A 228 20.03 8.96 -9.88
CA CYS A 228 19.32 9.38 -8.68
C CYS A 228 18.89 10.84 -8.82
N GLY A 229 17.60 11.06 -9.07
CA GLY A 229 16.97 12.38 -8.99
C GLY A 229 16.75 12.77 -7.54
N TYR A 230 16.75 14.07 -7.24
CA TYR A 230 16.40 14.58 -5.93
C TYR A 230 15.58 15.86 -5.99
N ARG A 231 14.76 16.06 -4.96
CA ARG A 231 14.03 17.30 -4.67
C ARG A 231 14.14 17.59 -3.18
N PHE A 232 14.90 18.61 -2.81
CA PHE A 232 15.04 19.06 -1.44
C PHE A 232 14.17 20.26 -1.15
N PHE A 233 13.69 20.36 0.09
CA PHE A 233 12.79 21.40 0.55
C PHE A 233 13.40 22.10 1.77
N SER A 234 13.58 23.41 1.67
CA SER A 234 14.00 24.25 2.80
C SER A 234 12.80 24.88 3.51
N LYS A 235 13.02 25.33 4.75
CA LYS A 235 11.98 25.92 5.61
C LYS A 235 11.30 27.16 5.01
N ASN A 236 12.02 27.92 4.20
CA ASN A 236 11.49 29.10 3.50
C ASN A 236 10.69 28.77 2.22
N GLY A 237 10.41 27.48 1.96
CA GLY A 237 9.66 27.04 0.77
C GLY A 237 10.48 26.95 -0.52
N ALA A 238 11.76 27.32 -0.50
CA ALA A 238 12.62 27.12 -1.67
C ALA A 238 12.83 25.62 -1.91
N THR A 239 12.83 25.23 -3.19
CA THR A 239 13.07 23.85 -3.58
C THR A 239 14.31 23.74 -4.45
N LYS A 240 15.21 22.82 -4.10
CA LYS A 240 16.38 22.48 -4.90
C LYS A 240 16.13 21.17 -5.60
N ARG A 241 16.30 21.13 -6.92
CA ARG A 241 16.15 19.93 -7.74
C ARG A 241 17.45 19.64 -8.46
N GLY A 242 17.68 18.37 -8.74
CA GLY A 242 18.79 17.94 -9.57
C GLY A 242 18.82 16.43 -9.68
N GLN A 243 19.92 15.94 -10.25
CA GLN A 243 20.15 14.52 -10.41
C GLN A 243 21.65 14.22 -10.33
N VAL A 244 21.96 13.02 -9.90
CA VAL A 244 23.30 12.44 -9.96
C VAL A 244 23.22 11.25 -10.89
N ARG A 245 24.01 11.27 -11.97
CA ARG A 245 24.14 10.12 -12.87
C ARG A 245 25.00 9.04 -12.22
N GLY A 246 24.79 7.77 -12.56
CA GLY A 246 25.51 6.68 -11.92
C GLY A 246 27.03 6.74 -12.12
N ASP A 247 27.53 7.26 -13.24
CA ASP A 247 28.96 7.53 -13.48
C ASP A 247 29.58 8.56 -12.51
N GLN A 248 28.75 9.36 -11.83
CA GLN A 248 29.15 10.34 -10.80
C GLN A 248 29.06 9.76 -9.37
N MET A 249 28.57 8.53 -9.21
CA MET A 249 28.47 7.86 -7.93
C MET A 249 29.75 7.09 -7.61
N THR A 250 29.99 6.82 -6.34
CA THR A 250 31.07 5.93 -5.89
C THR A 250 30.51 4.52 -5.81
N TRP A 251 31.14 3.57 -6.50
CA TRP A 251 30.67 2.19 -6.57
C TRP A 251 31.54 1.27 -5.73
N HIS A 252 30.90 0.42 -4.95
CA HIS A 252 31.54 -0.57 -4.09
C HIS A 252 30.92 -1.94 -4.33
N THR A 253 31.73 -3.00 -4.25
CA THR A 253 31.23 -4.38 -4.31
C THR A 253 31.54 -5.07 -3.00
N ILE A 254 30.51 -5.54 -2.30
CA ILE A 254 30.62 -6.23 -1.00
C ILE A 254 29.82 -7.53 -1.10
N ASP A 255 30.44 -8.67 -0.85
CA ASP A 255 29.78 -9.99 -0.76
C ASP A 255 28.76 -10.27 -1.89
N SER A 256 29.16 -9.99 -3.14
CA SER A 256 28.34 -10.11 -4.37
C SER A 256 27.20 -9.10 -4.57
N GLN A 257 27.05 -8.13 -3.67
CA GLN A 257 26.19 -6.96 -3.82
C GLN A 257 27.00 -5.79 -4.38
N VAL A 258 26.35 -4.97 -5.20
CA VAL A 258 26.93 -3.72 -5.67
C VAL A 258 26.17 -2.58 -5.00
N ASN A 259 26.91 -1.68 -4.38
CA ASN A 259 26.39 -0.50 -3.74
C ASN A 259 26.93 0.72 -4.49
N ALA A 260 26.05 1.68 -4.75
CA ALA A 260 26.40 2.99 -5.28
C ALA A 260 26.11 4.03 -4.21
N GLU A 261 27.05 4.93 -3.98
CA GLU A 261 26.93 6.01 -3.02
C GLU A 261 27.14 7.37 -3.68
N CYS A 262 26.33 8.34 -3.28
CA CYS A 262 26.60 9.73 -3.63
C CYS A 262 26.23 10.67 -2.48
N VAL A 263 26.90 11.82 -2.47
CA VAL A 263 26.62 12.89 -1.53
C VAL A 263 26.23 14.12 -2.32
N VAL A 264 25.07 14.68 -2.00
CA VAL A 264 24.57 15.90 -2.64
C VAL A 264 24.37 16.99 -1.61
N GLU A 265 24.76 18.21 -1.97
CA GLU A 265 24.55 19.38 -1.12
C GLU A 265 23.05 19.69 -1.03
N ALA A 266 22.50 19.62 0.17
CA ALA A 266 21.10 19.88 0.48
C ALA A 266 20.91 21.22 1.21
N ASN A 267 22.00 21.89 1.61
CA ASN A 267 22.02 23.19 2.27
C ASN A 267 21.11 23.22 3.51
N GLU A 268 20.08 24.06 3.52
CA GLU A 268 19.16 24.19 4.65
C GLU A 268 17.95 23.25 4.59
N ALA A 269 17.95 22.29 3.67
CA ALA A 269 16.83 21.38 3.53
C ALA A 269 16.61 20.54 4.79
N ALA A 270 15.35 20.45 5.21
CA ALA A 270 14.94 19.61 6.34
C ALA A 270 14.43 18.25 5.86
N PHE A 271 13.96 18.17 4.61
CA PHE A 271 13.51 16.93 3.98
C PHE A 271 13.74 16.94 2.47
N GLY A 272 13.64 15.76 1.85
CA GLY A 272 13.76 15.61 0.41
C GLY A 272 13.12 14.36 -0.14
N ASN A 273 12.75 14.40 -1.41
CA ASN A 273 12.45 13.20 -2.19
C ASN A 273 13.68 12.77 -2.96
N LEU A 274 13.93 11.47 -2.98
CA LEU A 274 14.85 10.82 -3.90
C LEU A 274 14.07 9.98 -4.89
N PHE A 275 14.49 10.01 -6.14
CA PHE A 275 13.89 9.26 -7.23
C PHE A 275 14.98 8.39 -7.85
N LEU A 276 14.89 7.08 -7.63
CA LEU A 276 15.79 6.14 -8.31
C LEU A 276 15.22 5.86 -9.70
N VAL A 277 16.05 6.03 -10.73
CA VAL A 277 15.67 5.85 -12.13
C VAL A 277 16.67 4.90 -12.78
N TYR A 278 16.15 3.93 -13.53
CA TYR A 278 16.93 2.97 -14.31
C TYR A 278 16.40 2.92 -15.74
N GLN A 279 17.25 3.18 -16.73
CA GLN A 279 16.88 3.23 -18.15
C GLN A 279 15.65 4.12 -18.44
N GLY A 280 15.55 5.25 -17.72
CA GLY A 280 14.44 6.19 -17.84
C GLY A 280 13.17 5.81 -17.07
N GLU A 281 13.13 4.64 -16.42
CA GLU A 281 12.01 4.18 -15.60
C GLU A 281 12.28 4.43 -14.11
N ASN A 282 11.34 5.07 -13.41
CA ASN A 282 11.45 5.19 -11.95
C ASN A 282 11.33 3.80 -11.31
N LEU A 283 12.25 3.47 -10.41
CA LEU A 283 12.28 2.23 -9.63
C LEU A 283 11.76 2.41 -8.21
N ASP A 284 12.11 3.55 -7.59
CA ASP A 284 11.94 3.76 -6.15
C ASP A 284 11.79 5.26 -5.84
N LEU A 285 11.05 5.57 -4.78
CA LEU A 285 10.83 6.90 -4.23
C LEU A 285 11.19 6.89 -2.74
N PHE A 286 12.25 7.60 -2.33
CA PHE A 286 12.60 7.75 -0.90
C PHE A 286 12.25 9.12 -0.36
N TRP A 287 11.90 9.17 0.92
CA TRP A 287 11.88 10.40 1.69
C TRP A 287 13.10 10.43 2.59
N LEU A 288 13.92 11.47 2.41
CA LEU A 288 14.97 11.83 3.34
C LEU A 288 14.44 12.86 4.33
N LYS A 289 14.84 12.73 5.59
CA LYS A 289 14.57 13.69 6.65
C LYS A 289 15.86 13.93 7.44
N ASP A 290 16.13 15.19 7.75
CA ASP A 290 17.12 15.54 8.75
C ASP A 290 16.54 15.33 10.14
N GLN A 291 17.01 14.30 10.83
CA GLN A 291 16.53 13.94 12.17
C GLN A 291 16.79 15.04 13.21
N ARG A 292 17.69 16.00 12.92
CA ARG A 292 17.98 17.14 13.79
C ARG A 292 17.18 18.39 13.45
N ARG A 293 16.50 18.42 12.29
CA ARG A 293 15.72 19.58 11.83
C ARG A 293 14.25 19.23 11.73
N TYR A 294 13.49 19.68 12.72
CA TYR A 294 12.05 19.60 12.68
C TYR A 294 11.47 20.68 11.75
N PHE A 295 10.64 20.25 10.80
CA PHE A 295 9.84 21.16 9.97
C PHE A 295 8.54 21.55 10.70
N ASN A 296 8.00 20.61 11.47
CA ASN A 296 6.92 20.84 12.40
C ASN A 296 7.45 21.21 13.80
N GLU A 297 7.41 22.50 14.14
CA GLU A 297 7.85 23.00 15.46
C GLU A 297 7.01 22.43 16.61
N LYS A 298 5.70 22.21 16.39
CA LYS A 298 4.83 21.58 17.39
C LYS A 298 5.29 20.15 17.66
N LEU A 299 5.67 19.40 16.63
CA LEU A 299 6.22 18.05 16.78
C LEU A 299 7.56 18.07 17.51
N ALA A 300 8.45 19.01 17.17
CA ALA A 300 9.74 19.16 17.85
C ALA A 300 9.58 19.32 19.36
N VAL A 301 8.62 20.15 19.78
CA VAL A 301 8.31 20.38 21.19
C VAL A 301 7.60 19.16 21.80
N HIS A 302 6.67 18.55 21.07
CA HIS A 302 5.96 17.35 21.52
C HIS A 302 6.91 16.20 21.84
N GLU A 303 7.90 15.94 20.96
CA GLU A 303 8.89 14.86 21.14
C GLU A 303 9.78 15.04 22.38
N LEU A 304 9.92 16.26 22.92
CA LEU A 304 10.63 16.47 24.19
C LEU A 304 9.93 15.78 25.37
N PHE A 305 8.62 15.59 25.27
CA PHE A 305 7.78 14.99 26.31
C PHE A 305 7.31 13.58 25.94
N ASP A 306 7.16 13.29 24.65
CA ASP A 306 6.71 11.99 24.13
C ASP A 306 7.85 10.97 24.00
N ARG A 307 8.31 10.44 25.12
CA ARG A 307 9.34 9.38 25.14
C ARG A 307 8.87 8.05 24.56
N GLN A 308 7.55 7.84 24.45
CA GLN A 308 6.97 6.57 24.01
C GLN A 308 6.58 6.58 22.53
N LYS A 309 6.75 7.72 21.82
CA LYS A 309 6.33 7.89 20.44
C LYS A 309 4.85 7.50 20.27
N ILE A 310 3.98 8.13 21.07
CA ILE A 310 2.53 7.88 21.07
C ILE A 310 1.90 8.28 19.72
N ILE A 311 2.47 9.27 19.03
CA ILE A 311 2.13 9.59 17.65
C ILE A 311 3.13 8.85 16.74
N GLY A 312 2.85 7.57 16.46
CA GLY A 312 3.75 6.67 15.75
C GLY A 312 3.33 5.21 15.91
N ASP A 313 4.30 4.32 16.09
CA ASP A 313 4.10 2.86 16.15
C ASP A 313 3.05 2.42 17.19
N SER A 314 2.92 3.16 18.30
CA SER A 314 1.99 2.81 19.39
C SER A 314 0.62 3.48 19.31
N PHE A 315 0.31 4.20 18.23
CA PHE A 315 -0.93 5.00 18.12
C PHE A 315 -2.19 4.13 18.25
N PHE A 316 -2.19 2.94 17.64
CA PHE A 316 -3.35 2.03 17.63
C PHE A 316 -3.39 1.03 18.80
N ASP A 317 -2.31 0.93 19.57
CA ASP A 317 -2.17 -0.05 20.67
C ASP A 317 -2.73 0.46 22.01
N ARG A 318 -3.17 1.72 22.07
CA ARG A 318 -3.62 2.36 23.30
C ARG A 318 -5.11 2.08 23.59
N ASN A 319 -5.44 2.13 24.88
CA ASN A 319 -6.79 1.90 25.37
C ASN A 319 -7.78 2.89 24.74
N ASP A 320 -9.03 2.44 24.57
CA ASP A 320 -10.09 3.19 23.90
C ASP A 320 -10.30 4.61 24.44
N ASN A 321 -10.07 4.81 25.74
CA ASN A 321 -10.25 6.12 26.39
C ASN A 321 -9.19 7.16 26.00
N GLN A 322 -8.07 6.75 25.39
CA GLN A 322 -6.97 7.64 24.98
C GLN A 322 -7.03 7.98 23.49
N PHE A 323 -7.83 7.27 22.70
CA PHE A 323 -7.86 7.42 21.25
C PHE A 323 -8.24 8.84 20.81
N GLU A 324 -9.26 9.42 21.44
CA GLU A 324 -9.70 10.79 21.16
C GLU A 324 -8.62 11.82 21.52
N ASP A 325 -7.87 11.62 22.61
CA ASP A 325 -6.73 12.49 22.97
C ASP A 325 -5.61 12.42 21.91
N LEU A 326 -5.31 11.21 21.42
CA LEU A 326 -4.28 11.02 20.38
C LEU A 326 -4.69 11.65 19.05
N VAL A 327 -5.97 11.55 18.68
CA VAL A 327 -6.52 12.22 17.49
C VAL A 327 -6.42 13.74 17.64
N ALA A 328 -6.75 14.30 18.80
CA ALA A 328 -6.62 15.74 19.06
C ALA A 328 -5.16 16.21 18.92
N ILE A 329 -4.21 15.48 19.51
CA ILE A 329 -2.77 15.77 19.38
C ILE A 329 -2.33 15.68 17.90
N LEU A 330 -2.74 14.62 17.19
CA LEU A 330 -2.41 14.44 15.77
C LEU A 330 -2.88 15.65 14.94
N LEU A 331 -4.11 16.11 15.15
CA LEU A 331 -4.66 17.28 14.44
C LEU A 331 -3.91 18.58 14.77
N GLU A 332 -3.55 18.79 16.04
CA GLU A 332 -2.72 19.92 16.46
C GLU A 332 -1.37 19.91 15.73
N LEU A 333 -0.72 18.75 15.69
CA LEU A 333 0.56 18.58 15.01
C LEU A 333 0.42 18.76 13.49
N LEU A 334 -0.71 18.40 12.89
CA LEU A 334 -1.01 18.65 11.47
C LEU A 334 -1.34 20.11 11.15
N GLY A 335 -1.39 20.99 12.16
CA GLY A 335 -1.55 22.43 11.99
C GLY A 335 -2.98 22.94 12.17
N PHE A 336 -3.91 22.11 12.65
CA PHE A 336 -5.21 22.58 13.12
C PHE A 336 -5.10 23.21 14.51
N SER A 337 -6.06 24.06 14.85
CA SER A 337 -6.32 24.51 16.22
C SER A 337 -7.50 23.71 16.75
N VAL A 338 -7.29 22.97 17.84
CA VAL A 338 -8.22 21.94 18.30
C VAL A 338 -8.91 22.35 19.60
N VAL A 339 -10.24 22.17 19.64
CA VAL A 339 -11.04 22.24 20.86
C VAL A 339 -11.62 20.87 21.10
N LYS A 340 -11.21 20.23 22.20
CA LYS A 340 -11.75 18.96 22.66
C LYS A 340 -12.75 19.22 23.79
N TYR A 341 -13.97 18.70 23.67
CA TYR A 341 -15.02 18.91 24.67
C TYR A 341 -15.07 17.80 25.72
N GLY A 342 -14.71 16.56 25.36
CA GLY A 342 -14.78 15.40 26.25
C GLY A 342 -16.14 15.28 26.95
N ALA A 343 -16.16 14.82 28.20
CA ALA A 343 -17.40 14.67 28.99
C ALA A 343 -17.97 16.00 29.54
N ALA A 344 -17.36 17.15 29.25
CA ALA A 344 -17.75 18.43 29.85
C ALA A 344 -19.07 18.98 29.29
N ILE A 345 -19.41 18.66 28.04
CA ILE A 345 -20.65 19.10 27.38
C ILE A 345 -21.30 17.89 26.71
N SER A 346 -22.44 17.45 27.25
CA SER A 346 -23.08 16.17 26.89
C SER A 346 -23.60 16.08 25.44
N ASP A 347 -23.71 17.19 24.73
CA ASP A 347 -24.16 17.22 23.32
C ASP A 347 -23.22 17.96 22.37
N ALA A 348 -21.97 18.18 22.80
CA ALA A 348 -20.93 18.65 21.90
C ALA A 348 -20.39 17.47 21.07
N PRO A 349 -19.81 17.75 19.88
CA PRO A 349 -18.92 16.79 19.24
C PRO A 349 -17.68 16.54 20.12
N ASP A 350 -17.05 15.38 19.98
CA ASP A 350 -15.79 15.06 20.68
C ASP A 350 -14.74 16.16 20.46
N ILE A 351 -14.52 16.52 19.18
CA ILE A 351 -13.49 17.47 18.77
C ILE A 351 -14.04 18.45 17.71
N LEU A 352 -13.68 19.73 17.86
CA LEU A 352 -13.70 20.72 16.77
C LEU A 352 -12.27 21.05 16.37
N ALA A 353 -11.97 20.96 15.08
CA ALA A 353 -10.66 21.34 14.54
C ALA A 353 -10.80 22.48 13.55
N TYR A 354 -10.20 23.62 13.88
CA TYR A 354 -10.19 24.83 13.06
C TYR A 354 -8.92 24.86 12.22
N SER A 355 -9.10 25.15 10.94
CA SER A 355 -7.99 25.42 10.06
C SER A 355 -7.64 26.92 10.03
N PRO A 356 -6.38 27.30 9.73
CA PRO A 356 -6.00 28.70 9.54
C PRO A 356 -6.78 29.45 8.45
N HIS A 357 -7.44 28.73 7.54
CA HIS A 357 -8.20 29.29 6.41
C HIS A 357 -9.72 29.28 6.64
N GLY A 358 -10.18 29.14 7.89
CA GLY A 358 -11.60 29.25 8.24
C GLY A 358 -12.42 27.98 7.96
N HIS A 359 -11.82 26.84 7.65
CA HIS A 359 -12.53 25.56 7.64
C HIS A 359 -12.66 24.99 9.05
N LEU A 360 -13.80 24.36 9.33
CA LEU A 360 -14.13 23.69 10.58
C LEU A 360 -14.40 22.21 10.32
N LEU A 361 -13.69 21.35 11.03
CA LEU A 361 -13.95 19.92 11.08
C LEU A 361 -14.72 19.61 12.36
N VAL A 362 -15.87 18.96 12.23
CA VAL A 362 -16.71 18.50 13.34
C VAL A 362 -16.46 17.00 13.48
N ILE A 363 -15.80 16.59 14.57
CA ILE A 363 -15.16 15.28 14.65
C ILE A 363 -15.77 14.46 15.78
N GLU A 364 -16.09 13.20 15.48
CA GLU A 364 -16.41 12.14 16.45
C GLU A 364 -15.40 11.01 16.32
N CYS A 365 -14.95 10.48 17.45
CA CYS A 365 -14.05 9.35 17.52
C CYS A 365 -14.81 8.10 17.98
N THR A 366 -14.56 6.96 17.34
CA THR A 366 -15.16 5.70 17.78
C THR A 366 -14.18 4.53 17.77
N THR A 367 -14.18 3.82 18.90
CA THR A 367 -13.40 2.61 19.14
C THR A 367 -14.28 1.36 19.27
N ALA A 368 -15.59 1.53 19.45
CA ALA A 368 -16.56 0.44 19.66
C ALA A 368 -17.34 0.04 18.39
N GLY A 369 -17.10 0.70 17.25
CA GLY A 369 -17.78 0.50 15.97
C GLY A 369 -18.56 1.75 15.54
N ILE A 370 -18.73 1.95 14.22
CA ILE A 370 -19.35 3.17 13.65
C ILE A 370 -20.88 3.17 13.80
N GLY A 371 -21.55 2.03 13.61
CA GLY A 371 -23.02 1.93 13.68
C GLY A 371 -23.62 1.78 15.08
N LYS A 372 -22.84 1.93 16.16
CA LYS A 372 -23.39 1.87 17.52
C LYS A 372 -24.03 3.21 17.88
N GLU A 373 -25.18 3.16 18.56
CA GLU A 373 -25.85 4.30 19.19
C GLU A 373 -26.18 5.49 18.26
N ASP A 374 -26.48 5.22 16.98
CA ASP A 374 -26.84 6.25 15.98
C ASP A 374 -25.78 7.36 15.85
N LYS A 375 -24.49 7.03 16.04
CA LYS A 375 -23.39 8.00 16.05
C LYS A 375 -23.31 8.86 14.78
N LEU A 376 -23.50 8.26 13.60
CA LEU A 376 -23.51 9.00 12.33
C LEU A 376 -24.64 10.03 12.28
N LEU A 377 -25.84 9.64 12.67
CA LEU A 377 -26.98 10.55 12.73
C LEU A 377 -26.78 11.68 13.77
N LYS A 378 -26.21 11.36 14.93
CA LYS A 378 -25.87 12.36 15.96
C LYS A 378 -24.84 13.37 15.44
N LEU A 379 -23.77 12.90 14.82
CA LEU A 379 -22.75 13.77 14.21
C LEU A 379 -23.36 14.67 13.13
N HIS A 380 -24.21 14.11 12.27
CA HIS A 380 -24.92 14.88 11.26
C HIS A 380 -25.76 16.00 11.90
N ARG A 381 -26.58 15.68 12.91
CA ARG A 381 -27.41 16.67 13.63
C ARG A 381 -26.57 17.77 14.28
N ARG A 382 -25.51 17.40 15.01
CA ARG A 382 -24.58 18.36 15.64
C ARG A 382 -23.97 19.31 14.61
N THR A 383 -23.65 18.78 13.44
CA THR A 383 -23.09 19.58 12.34
C THR A 383 -24.12 20.52 11.72
N GLN A 384 -25.38 20.10 11.59
CA GLN A 384 -26.44 20.97 11.09
C GLN A 384 -26.69 22.17 12.01
N ILE A 385 -26.69 21.95 13.34
CA ILE A 385 -26.81 23.03 14.33
C ILE A 385 -25.73 24.11 14.10
N ILE A 386 -24.50 23.69 13.82
CA ILE A 386 -23.37 24.61 13.57
C ILE A 386 -23.57 25.35 12.23
N ARG A 387 -24.04 24.65 11.19
CA ARG A 387 -24.32 25.26 9.87
C ARG A 387 -25.43 26.30 9.95
N GLU A 388 -26.54 25.98 10.62
CA GLU A 388 -27.66 26.90 10.86
C GLU A 388 -27.24 28.13 11.68
N ALA A 389 -26.41 27.92 12.71
CA ALA A 389 -25.88 29.00 13.53
C ALA A 389 -24.95 29.92 12.73
N LYS A 390 -24.14 29.37 11.82
CA LYS A 390 -23.31 30.12 10.86
C LYS A 390 -24.16 30.96 9.92
N ASP A 391 -25.26 30.44 9.38
CA ASP A 391 -26.10 31.22 8.46
C ASP A 391 -26.79 32.39 9.19
N SER A 392 -26.98 32.25 10.50
CA SER A 392 -27.61 33.26 11.36
C SER A 392 -26.63 34.32 11.89
N HIS A 393 -25.32 34.08 11.84
CA HIS A 393 -24.28 34.99 12.37
C HIS A 393 -23.15 35.18 11.36
N PRO A 394 -22.72 36.41 11.03
CA PRO A 394 -21.58 36.63 10.14
C PRO A 394 -20.33 35.94 10.73
N SER A 395 -19.92 34.82 10.12
CA SER A 395 -18.71 34.11 10.47
C SER A 395 -17.91 33.80 9.21
N ASP A 396 -16.59 33.88 9.30
CA ASP A 396 -15.67 33.60 8.19
C ASP A 396 -15.47 32.11 7.94
N LEU A 397 -16.32 31.25 8.53
CA LEU A 397 -16.22 29.81 8.34
C LEU A 397 -16.56 29.46 6.89
N SER A 398 -15.64 28.85 6.15
CA SER A 398 -15.84 28.56 4.73
C SER A 398 -16.47 27.18 4.53
N VAL A 399 -15.86 26.13 5.08
CA VAL A 399 -16.36 24.74 5.03
C VAL A 399 -16.59 24.23 6.44
N ILE A 400 -17.73 23.56 6.65
CA ILE A 400 -18.03 22.80 7.88
C ILE A 400 -18.21 21.34 7.47
N GLN A 401 -17.24 20.50 7.78
CA GLN A 401 -17.22 19.09 7.38
C GLN A 401 -17.35 18.16 8.59
N PRO A 402 -18.38 17.29 8.63
CA PRO A 402 -18.45 16.22 9.63
C PRO A 402 -17.48 15.08 9.30
N ILE A 403 -16.76 14.60 10.31
CA ILE A 403 -15.79 13.50 10.19
C ILE A 403 -15.99 12.50 11.31
N MET A 404 -16.10 11.22 10.95
CA MET A 404 -16.05 10.10 11.88
C MET A 404 -14.66 9.46 11.78
N ILE A 405 -13.94 9.43 12.90
CA ILE A 405 -12.58 8.88 12.99
C ILE A 405 -12.61 7.57 13.77
N THR A 406 -11.96 6.52 13.24
CA THR A 406 -11.93 5.21 13.90
C THR A 406 -10.61 4.47 13.71
N LYS A 407 -10.30 3.57 14.66
CA LYS A 407 -9.15 2.66 14.59
C LYS A 407 -9.35 1.44 13.68
N TYR A 408 -10.58 1.22 13.21
CA TYR A 408 -10.91 0.11 12.31
C TYR A 408 -10.52 0.44 10.87
N SER A 409 -10.20 -0.60 10.12
CA SER A 409 -9.90 -0.53 8.68
C SER A 409 -11.13 -0.18 7.84
N ARG A 410 -10.89 0.20 6.59
CA ARG A 410 -11.98 0.42 5.62
C ARG A 410 -12.86 -0.82 5.42
N GLU A 411 -12.25 -2.00 5.39
CA GLU A 411 -13.00 -3.26 5.18
C GLU A 411 -13.89 -3.57 6.38
N GLU A 412 -13.39 -3.37 7.61
CA GLU A 412 -14.18 -3.56 8.84
C GLU A 412 -15.34 -2.57 8.97
N THR A 413 -15.23 -1.38 8.36
CA THR A 413 -16.24 -0.33 8.45
C THR A 413 -17.23 -0.32 7.29
N LYS A 414 -17.00 -1.13 6.26
CA LYS A 414 -17.72 -1.15 4.97
C LYS A 414 -19.24 -1.15 5.06
N ALA A 415 -19.79 -1.84 6.05
CA ALA A 415 -21.24 -1.92 6.28
C ALA A 415 -21.89 -0.54 6.55
N HIS A 416 -21.12 0.46 6.97
CA HIS A 416 -21.62 1.80 7.34
C HIS A 416 -21.36 2.87 6.28
N TRP A 417 -20.72 2.51 5.15
CA TRP A 417 -20.29 3.48 4.15
C TRP A 417 -21.46 4.14 3.41
N ASP A 418 -22.52 3.39 3.12
CA ASP A 418 -23.71 3.94 2.45
C ASP A 418 -24.50 4.89 3.37
N GLU A 419 -24.56 4.60 4.67
CA GLU A 419 -25.19 5.47 5.67
C GLU A 419 -24.38 6.77 5.84
N ALA A 420 -23.06 6.66 6.02
CA ALA A 420 -22.18 7.83 6.12
C ALA A 420 -22.24 8.71 4.86
N ARG A 421 -22.37 8.10 3.68
CA ARG A 421 -22.62 8.82 2.41
C ARG A 421 -23.90 9.63 2.48
N GLY A 422 -25.00 9.02 2.93
CA GLY A 422 -26.29 9.69 3.04
C GLY A 422 -26.25 10.95 3.92
N PHE A 423 -25.34 11.00 4.90
CA PHE A 423 -25.14 12.14 5.78
C PHE A 423 -23.98 13.06 5.40
N GLU A 424 -23.30 12.78 4.28
CA GLU A 424 -22.08 13.48 3.80
C GLU A 424 -20.94 13.50 4.84
N ILE A 425 -20.82 12.42 5.61
CA ILE A 425 -19.79 12.26 6.64
C ILE A 425 -18.53 11.64 6.03
N SER A 426 -17.38 12.26 6.31
CA SER A 426 -16.09 11.68 5.96
C SER A 426 -15.73 10.56 6.94
N LEU A 427 -15.43 9.37 6.43
CA LEU A 427 -14.96 8.25 7.26
C LEU A 427 -13.44 8.14 7.19
N VAL A 428 -12.76 8.48 8.27
CA VAL A 428 -11.30 8.37 8.39
C VAL A 428 -10.99 7.10 9.18
N CYS A 429 -10.53 6.08 8.46
CA CYS A 429 -10.24 4.76 8.99
C CYS A 429 -8.75 4.65 9.35
N ARG A 430 -8.33 3.46 9.78
CA ARG A 430 -6.94 3.16 10.15
C ARG A 430 -5.94 3.58 9.07
N GLU A 431 -6.22 3.28 7.82
CA GLU A 431 -5.33 3.54 6.69
C GLU A 431 -5.09 5.04 6.47
N GLU A 432 -6.14 5.85 6.63
CA GLU A 432 -6.01 7.31 6.58
C GLU A 432 -5.23 7.85 7.79
N LEU A 433 -5.46 7.31 8.98
CA LEU A 433 -4.71 7.70 10.18
C LEU A 433 -3.23 7.36 10.04
N GLU A 434 -2.88 6.17 9.54
CA GLU A 434 -1.50 5.80 9.22
C GLU A 434 -0.89 6.75 8.18
N TRP A 435 -1.65 7.12 7.16
CA TRP A 435 -1.22 8.09 6.15
C TRP A 435 -0.93 9.47 6.76
N LEU A 436 -1.75 9.92 7.73
CA LEU A 436 -1.58 11.18 8.45
C LEU A 436 -0.40 11.15 9.43
N ILE A 437 -0.27 10.09 10.23
CA ILE A 437 0.82 9.89 11.19
C ILE A 437 2.17 9.95 10.47
N ASN A 438 2.29 9.30 9.31
CA ASN A 438 3.50 9.31 8.48
C ASN A 438 3.83 10.67 7.85
N ARG A 439 3.00 11.70 8.07
CA ARG A 439 3.16 13.05 7.52
C ARG A 439 3.30 14.14 8.56
N VAL A 440 3.20 13.82 9.85
CA VAL A 440 3.27 14.82 10.92
C VAL A 440 4.58 15.61 10.89
N ASP A 441 5.66 14.97 10.45
CA ASP A 441 6.96 15.61 10.29
C ASP A 441 6.99 16.74 9.26
N ALA A 442 6.28 16.57 8.16
CA ALA A 442 6.14 17.53 7.08
C ALA A 442 4.68 17.54 6.62
N PRO A 443 3.79 18.20 7.40
CA PRO A 443 2.36 18.16 7.12
C PRO A 443 2.07 18.66 5.70
N PRO A 444 1.13 18.03 4.97
CA PRO A 444 0.60 18.59 3.73
C PRO A 444 0.02 19.98 4.01
N SER A 445 -0.24 20.75 2.96
CA SER A 445 -0.98 21.99 3.18
C SER A 445 -2.33 21.69 3.81
N ILE A 446 -2.81 22.60 4.65
CA ILE A 446 -4.13 22.49 5.28
C ILE A 446 -5.23 22.26 4.24
N GLN A 447 -5.12 22.91 3.08
CA GLN A 447 -6.02 22.70 1.94
C GLN A 447 -6.00 21.25 1.46
N GLN A 448 -4.81 20.65 1.31
CA GLN A 448 -4.67 19.24 0.92
C GLN A 448 -5.23 18.29 1.97
N LEU A 449 -5.07 18.60 3.26
CA LEU A 449 -5.65 17.80 4.34
C LEU A 449 -7.18 17.86 4.33
N ILE A 450 -7.75 19.03 4.06
CA ILE A 450 -9.20 19.18 3.92
C ILE A 450 -9.71 18.45 2.68
N GLU A 451 -9.06 18.61 1.53
CA GLU A 451 -9.39 17.87 0.32
C GLU A 451 -9.30 16.35 0.53
N ALA A 452 -8.28 15.87 1.23
CA ALA A 452 -8.15 14.46 1.59
C ALA A 452 -9.30 14.00 2.48
N ALA A 453 -9.67 14.77 3.50
CA ALA A 453 -10.83 14.49 4.34
C ALA A 453 -12.12 14.41 3.50
N MET A 454 -12.34 15.37 2.60
CA MET A 454 -13.50 15.38 1.70
C MET A 454 -13.52 14.17 0.74
N ASN A 455 -12.36 13.65 0.34
CA ASN A 455 -12.25 12.44 -0.49
C ASN A 455 -12.52 11.15 0.31
N CYS A 456 -12.57 11.24 1.63
CA CYS A 456 -13.00 10.15 2.52
C CYS A 456 -14.52 10.11 2.71
N ILE A 457 -15.27 10.98 2.02
CA ILE A 457 -16.71 10.80 1.84
C ILE A 457 -16.90 9.64 0.85
N PRO A 458 -17.56 8.53 1.24
CA PRO A 458 -17.73 7.37 0.37
C PRO A 458 -18.33 7.71 -1.01
N ASN A 459 -17.55 7.51 -2.07
CA ASN A 459 -17.88 7.73 -3.51
C ASN A 459 -18.14 9.18 -3.97
N ARG A 460 -17.30 10.15 -3.58
CA ARG A 460 -17.34 11.49 -4.21
C ARG A 460 -16.96 11.50 -5.71
N ASN A 461 -16.46 10.38 -6.25
CA ASN A 461 -16.21 10.16 -7.69
C ASN A 461 -16.99 8.94 -8.22
N THR A 462 -18.31 9.06 -8.32
CA THR A 462 -19.06 8.43 -9.41
C THR A 462 -19.35 9.53 -10.43
N ILE A 463 -18.56 9.58 -11.51
CA ILE A 463 -19.06 10.17 -12.75
C ILE A 463 -20.14 9.18 -13.25
N PRO A 464 -21.36 9.64 -13.59
CA PRO A 464 -22.40 8.78 -14.16
C PRO A 464 -21.98 8.27 -15.54
N GLU A 465 -22.54 7.11 -15.92
CA GLU A 465 -22.38 6.35 -17.18
C GLU A 465 -21.68 7.01 -18.36
#